data_AF-A0A7V5STV2-F1
#
_entry.id   AF-A0A7V5STV2-F1
#
_cell.length_a   1.000
_cell.length_b   1.000
_cell.length_c   1.000
_cell.angle_alpha   90.00
_cell.angle_beta   90.00
_cell.angle_gamma   90.00
#
_symmetry.space_group_name_H-M   'P 1'
#
loop_
_entity.id
_entity.type
_entity.pdbx_description
1 polymer ?
#
loop_
_entity_poly.entity_id
_entity_poly.type
_entity_poly.pdbx_seq_one_letter_code
_entity_poly.pdbx_strand_id
1 'polypeptide(L)'
;MDQNLVKNSINSTHKKKTRASITFYYIIAFSSIILAIGCVWAILDAIQPTGKWEWFLSISYGLKFIIIGAFGFFFFILLTIAWILFRRGNRFIYKLLYPNIERPKIKKENTAAKIITAGLLISVFIITAGLVISILQGIFSRGESYDLIIFITSLPNGLLIMLISLIVLSITILIVIFVWIWENGYNFVLNKIIKYNEPIEKESFSNSQKSITITVYIITFASLILLSFGLIWAISDAIQPTGKWEQFISLPFIVKVTIIAGLASLLFILLIFALLFSRRGRIVIGKIIYKRLEYKHGVPTKGDKILTIGLITFLNVIILGVVIWLINYIVSLSGGGTITIMDFIKNLPNGLLIIFTSGLVLCIIWGIIYGVRFSKLYYHGFMKSIIKMRSKITKFSDVRDENTNSEKE
;
A
#
# COMPACT_ATOMS: atom_id res chain seq x y z
N MET A 1 28.88 -30.59 -1.56
CA MET A 1 28.63 -29.44 -0.67
C MET A 1 28.86 -29.95 0.74
N ASP A 2 29.88 -29.43 1.43
CA ASP A 2 30.39 -29.98 2.68
C ASP A 2 29.34 -29.88 3.81
N GLN A 3 28.93 -31.02 4.36
CA GLN A 3 27.92 -31.09 5.42
C GLN A 3 28.35 -30.31 6.66
N ASN A 4 29.66 -30.17 6.89
CA ASN A 4 30.21 -29.39 8.00
C ASN A 4 29.97 -27.88 7.81
N LEU A 5 30.09 -27.36 6.57
CA LEU A 5 29.80 -25.95 6.27
C LEU A 5 28.32 -25.62 6.47
N VAL A 6 27.42 -26.52 6.06
CA VAL A 6 25.98 -26.35 6.27
C VAL A 6 25.64 -26.35 7.76
N LYS A 7 26.16 -27.31 8.53
CA LYS A 7 25.93 -27.41 9.99
C LYS A 7 26.44 -26.18 10.73
N ASN A 8 27.63 -25.68 10.37
CA ASN A 8 28.20 -24.47 10.96
C ASN A 8 27.38 -23.21 10.66
N SER A 9 26.89 -23.06 9.42
CA SER A 9 26.03 -21.92 9.04
C SER A 9 24.70 -21.88 9.81
N ILE A 10 24.05 -23.04 9.98
CA ILE A 10 22.78 -23.17 10.72
C ILE A 10 22.99 -22.82 12.20
N ASN A 11 24.04 -23.36 12.82
CA ASN A 11 24.38 -23.08 14.21
C ASN A 11 24.69 -21.60 14.46
N SER A 12 25.40 -20.93 13.55
CA SER A 12 25.70 -19.50 13.66
C SER A 12 24.45 -18.63 13.61
N THR A 13 23.49 -18.98 12.74
CA THR A 13 22.23 -18.24 12.56
C THR A 13 21.33 -18.40 13.79
N HIS A 14 21.21 -19.61 14.32
CA HIS A 14 20.43 -19.88 15.54
C HIS A 14 20.97 -19.09 16.74
N LYS A 15 22.31 -19.04 16.92
CA LYS A 15 22.94 -18.26 17.99
C LYS A 15 22.63 -16.76 17.88
N LYS A 16 22.70 -16.17 16.67
CA LYS A 16 22.36 -14.75 16.44
C LYS A 16 20.89 -14.44 16.79
N LYS A 17 19.96 -15.28 16.34
CA LYS A 17 18.52 -15.16 16.64
C LYS A 17 18.22 -15.24 18.13
N THR A 18 18.86 -16.19 18.82
CA THR A 18 18.73 -16.35 20.27
C THR A 18 19.23 -15.11 21.02
N ARG A 19 20.38 -14.55 20.61
CA ARG A 19 20.91 -13.31 21.19
C ARG A 19 19.95 -12.13 21.01
N ALA A 20 19.41 -11.93 19.80
CA ALA A 20 18.45 -10.86 19.54
C ALA A 20 17.20 -10.97 20.44
N SER A 21 16.63 -12.17 20.60
CA SER A 21 15.50 -12.42 21.48
C SER A 21 15.82 -12.08 22.95
N ILE A 22 17.02 -12.47 23.42
CA ILE A 22 17.49 -12.14 24.77
C ILE A 22 17.64 -10.62 24.95
N THR A 23 18.19 -9.91 23.95
CA THR A 23 18.32 -8.45 23.99
C THR A 23 16.95 -7.78 24.10
N PHE A 24 15.98 -8.17 23.27
CA PHE A 24 14.61 -7.62 23.37
C PHE A 24 13.96 -7.91 24.70
N TYR A 25 14.16 -9.12 25.26
CA TYR A 25 13.68 -9.44 26.59
C TYR A 25 14.25 -8.49 27.64
N TYR A 26 15.56 -8.26 27.64
CA TYR A 26 16.19 -7.36 28.61
C TYR A 26 15.70 -5.92 28.48
N ILE A 27 15.52 -5.41 27.25
CA ILE A 27 14.97 -4.07 27.04
C ILE A 27 13.55 -3.99 27.62
N ILE A 28 12.67 -4.94 27.30
CA ILE A 28 11.29 -4.97 27.81
C ILE A 28 11.26 -5.07 29.34
N ALA A 29 12.06 -5.98 29.91
CA ALA A 29 12.13 -6.18 31.35
C ALA A 29 12.64 -4.92 32.06
N PHE A 30 13.71 -4.31 31.57
CA PHE A 30 14.28 -3.09 32.13
C PHE A 30 13.32 -1.90 32.02
N SER A 31 12.67 -1.71 30.87
CA SER A 31 11.64 -0.68 30.70
C SER A 31 10.44 -0.90 31.63
N SER A 32 10.03 -2.15 31.87
CA SER A 32 8.95 -2.47 32.80
C SER A 32 9.33 -2.17 34.25
N ILE A 33 10.61 -2.38 34.61
CA ILE A 33 11.13 -2.03 35.94
C ILE A 33 11.14 -0.51 36.14
N ILE A 34 11.65 0.25 35.16
CA ILE A 34 11.64 1.72 35.22
C ILE A 34 10.20 2.23 35.28
N LEU A 35 9.28 1.62 34.55
CA LEU A 35 7.87 1.99 34.59
C LEU A 35 7.29 1.79 36.00
N ALA A 36 7.57 0.65 36.64
CA ALA A 36 7.13 0.40 38.02
C ALA A 36 7.73 1.43 39.01
N ILE A 37 9.01 1.78 38.86
CA ILE A 37 9.66 2.82 39.66
C ILE A 37 9.00 4.18 39.42
N GLY A 38 8.75 4.54 38.15
CA GLY A 38 8.07 5.76 37.76
C GLY A 38 6.65 5.85 38.34
N CYS A 39 5.89 4.76 38.34
CA CYS A 39 4.58 4.70 38.98
C CYS A 39 4.64 4.95 40.48
N VAL A 40 5.55 4.28 41.20
CA VAL A 40 5.74 4.52 42.65
C VAL A 40 6.13 5.97 42.90
N TRP A 41 7.04 6.52 42.10
CA TRP A 41 7.49 7.90 42.26
C TRP A 41 6.38 8.92 41.95
N ALA A 42 5.56 8.66 40.93
CA ALA A 42 4.42 9.49 40.57
C ALA A 42 3.35 9.49 41.68
N ILE A 43 3.09 8.34 42.32
CA ILE A 43 2.21 8.26 43.50
C ILE A 43 2.78 9.12 44.64
N LEU A 44 4.10 9.03 44.88
CA LEU A 44 4.74 9.87 45.89
C LEU A 44 4.65 11.37 45.52
N ASP A 45 4.78 11.73 44.23
CA ASP A 45 4.63 13.13 43.77
C ASP A 45 3.21 13.63 44.01
N ALA A 46 2.21 12.77 43.84
CA ALA A 46 0.81 13.11 44.08
C ALA A 46 0.49 13.30 45.58
N ILE A 47 1.12 12.53 46.46
CA ILE A 47 0.90 12.62 47.92
C ILE A 47 1.65 13.83 48.51
N GLN A 48 2.90 14.04 48.09
CA GLN A 48 3.74 15.11 48.62
C GLN A 48 4.54 15.78 47.49
N PRO A 49 4.05 16.88 46.90
CA PRO A 49 4.65 17.47 45.70
C PRO A 49 6.00 18.16 45.94
N THR A 50 6.29 18.62 47.17
CA THR A 50 7.53 19.35 47.50
C THR A 50 8.11 18.90 48.84
N GLY A 51 9.40 19.18 49.04
CA GLY A 51 10.05 18.93 50.33
C GLY A 51 10.35 17.46 50.63
N LYS A 52 10.27 16.55 49.64
CA LYS A 52 10.40 15.10 49.87
C LYS A 52 11.77 14.71 50.38
N TRP A 53 12.81 15.33 49.83
CA TRP A 53 14.19 15.05 50.22
C TRP A 53 14.45 15.59 51.62
N GLU A 54 13.97 16.80 51.91
CA GLU A 54 14.05 17.43 53.22
C GLU A 54 13.26 16.65 54.27
N TRP A 55 12.07 16.16 53.92
CA TRP A 55 11.26 15.28 54.77
C TRP A 55 11.96 13.95 55.02
N PHE A 56 12.48 13.31 53.97
CA PHE A 56 13.27 12.09 54.12
C PHE A 56 14.49 12.31 55.01
N LEU A 57 15.18 13.44 54.87
CA LEU A 57 16.33 13.81 55.70
C LEU A 57 15.96 14.17 57.14
N SER A 58 14.77 14.71 57.40
CA SER A 58 14.32 15.07 58.76
C SER A 58 13.80 13.88 59.57
N ILE A 59 13.46 12.77 58.92
CA ILE A 59 13.04 11.52 59.57
C ILE A 59 14.18 10.87 60.37
N SER A 60 13.83 10.16 61.43
CA SER A 60 14.77 9.38 62.26
C SER A 60 15.52 8.33 61.42
N TYR A 61 16.77 8.05 61.78
CA TYR A 61 17.60 7.07 61.06
C TYR A 61 16.93 5.69 60.94
N GLY A 62 16.20 5.24 61.96
CA GLY A 62 15.48 3.96 61.93
C GLY A 62 14.43 3.90 60.81
N LEU A 63 13.61 4.94 60.67
CA LEU A 63 12.60 5.01 59.61
C LEU A 63 13.23 5.16 58.21
N LYS A 64 14.36 5.88 58.09
CA LYS A 64 15.13 5.93 56.82
C LYS A 64 15.57 4.54 56.37
N PHE A 65 16.12 3.73 57.27
CA PHE A 65 16.51 2.35 56.95
C PHE A 65 15.32 1.46 56.58
N ILE A 66 14.16 1.65 57.24
CA ILE A 66 12.93 0.92 56.88
C ILE A 66 12.49 1.27 55.45
N ILE A 67 12.49 2.56 55.08
CA ILE A 67 12.11 3.01 53.73
C ILE A 67 13.08 2.45 52.69
N ILE A 68 14.40 2.58 52.91
CA ILE A 68 15.42 2.04 52.00
C ILE A 68 15.29 0.52 51.88
N GLY A 69 15.07 -0.17 53.00
CA GLY A 69 14.87 -1.62 53.06
C GLY A 69 13.61 -2.07 52.31
N ALA A 70 12.50 -1.34 52.45
CA ALA A 70 11.26 -1.62 51.72
C ALA A 70 11.43 -1.44 50.21
N PHE A 71 12.11 -0.38 49.77
CA PHE A 71 12.46 -0.17 48.36
C PHE A 71 13.39 -1.27 47.84
N GLY A 72 14.41 -1.65 48.61
CA GLY A 72 15.32 -2.73 48.27
C GLY A 72 14.61 -4.08 48.14
N PHE A 73 13.70 -4.38 49.07
CA PHE A 73 12.88 -5.59 49.05
C PHE A 73 11.93 -5.61 47.85
N PHE A 74 11.24 -4.50 47.56
CA PHE A 74 10.38 -4.38 46.39
C PHE A 74 11.17 -4.59 45.09
N PHE A 75 12.34 -3.96 44.96
CA PHE A 75 13.21 -4.12 43.79
C PHE A 75 13.73 -5.56 43.65
N PHE A 76 14.06 -6.22 44.77
CA PHE A 76 14.47 -7.62 44.80
C PHE A 76 13.34 -8.55 44.31
N ILE A 77 12.11 -8.33 44.73
CA ILE A 77 10.93 -9.06 44.23
C ILE A 77 10.80 -8.84 42.72
N LEU A 78 10.90 -7.60 42.26
CA LEU A 78 10.74 -7.25 40.84
C LEU A 78 11.80 -7.94 39.96
N LEU A 79 13.06 -7.97 40.42
CA LEU A 79 14.14 -8.70 39.77
C LEU A 79 13.91 -10.22 39.77
N THR A 80 13.41 -10.76 40.89
CA THR A 80 13.10 -12.19 41.00
C THR A 80 11.98 -12.58 40.03
N ILE A 81 10.93 -11.77 39.93
CA ILE A 81 9.85 -11.94 38.95
C ILE A 81 10.43 -11.87 37.54
N ALA A 82 11.25 -10.87 37.22
CA ALA A 82 11.91 -10.75 35.92
C ALA A 82 12.82 -11.96 35.60
N TRP A 83 13.47 -12.55 36.59
CA TRP A 83 14.30 -13.75 36.43
C TRP A 83 13.45 -15.00 36.17
N ILE A 84 12.35 -15.18 36.92
CA ILE A 84 11.42 -16.29 36.73
C ILE A 84 10.77 -16.21 35.34
N LEU A 85 10.38 -15.00 34.93
CA LEU A 85 9.82 -14.77 33.59
C LEU A 85 10.87 -14.89 32.49
N PHE A 86 12.18 -14.80 32.75
CA PHE A 86 13.22 -14.82 31.71
C PHE A 86 13.10 -16.04 30.80
N ARG A 87 12.93 -17.24 31.38
CA ARG A 87 12.83 -18.48 30.59
C ARG A 87 11.55 -18.52 29.73
N ARG A 88 10.43 -18.06 30.28
CA ARG A 88 9.12 -18.08 29.59
C ARG A 88 9.03 -16.96 28.55
N GLY A 89 9.42 -15.75 28.94
CA GLY A 89 9.44 -14.55 28.12
C GLY A 89 10.42 -14.64 26.96
N ASN A 90 11.66 -15.09 27.17
CA ASN A 90 12.59 -15.30 26.06
C ASN A 90 12.08 -16.37 25.08
N ARG A 91 11.50 -17.47 25.57
CA ARG A 91 10.89 -18.47 24.69
C ARG A 91 9.70 -17.90 23.91
N PHE A 92 8.89 -17.06 24.53
CA PHE A 92 7.76 -16.39 23.88
C PHE A 92 8.25 -15.41 22.80
N ILE A 93 9.17 -14.51 23.12
CA ILE A 93 9.76 -13.55 22.16
C ILE A 93 10.45 -14.29 21.03
N TYR A 94 11.20 -15.36 21.31
CA TYR A 94 11.85 -16.16 20.27
C TYR A 94 10.83 -16.79 19.32
N LYS A 95 9.76 -17.40 19.84
CA LYS A 95 8.68 -17.96 19.02
C LYS A 95 7.96 -16.90 18.20
N LEU A 96 7.83 -15.69 18.74
CA LEU A 96 7.22 -14.56 18.07
C LEU A 96 8.14 -14.10 16.92
N LEU A 97 9.38 -13.70 17.20
CA LEU A 97 10.32 -13.20 16.19
C LEU A 97 10.68 -14.25 15.13
N TYR A 98 10.73 -15.53 15.51
CA TYR A 98 11.16 -16.63 14.65
C TYR A 98 10.18 -17.81 14.74
N PRO A 99 9.00 -17.68 14.13
CA PRO A 99 8.06 -18.78 14.09
C PRO A 99 8.64 -19.92 13.25
N ASN A 100 8.36 -21.15 13.67
CA ASN A 100 8.70 -22.36 12.92
C ASN A 100 7.77 -22.48 11.69
N ILE A 101 7.89 -21.55 10.76
CA ILE A 101 7.26 -21.69 9.45
C ILE A 101 8.19 -22.60 8.66
N GLU A 102 7.69 -23.77 8.26
CA GLU A 102 8.31 -24.57 7.22
C GLU A 102 8.37 -23.69 5.97
N ARG A 103 9.55 -23.10 5.71
CA ARG A 103 9.75 -22.29 4.52
C ARG A 103 9.45 -23.23 3.36
N PRO A 104 8.45 -22.93 2.51
CA PRO A 104 8.20 -23.77 1.35
C PRO A 104 9.51 -23.85 0.57
N LYS A 105 9.84 -25.01 -0.01
CA LYS A 105 11.12 -25.32 -0.71
C LYS A 105 11.40 -24.44 -1.94
N ILE A 106 10.77 -23.28 -2.03
CA ILE A 106 10.80 -22.33 -3.12
C ILE A 106 12.08 -21.53 -2.96
N LYS A 107 13.12 -22.01 -3.64
CA LYS A 107 14.51 -21.52 -3.63
C LYS A 107 14.70 -20.07 -4.11
N LYS A 108 13.66 -19.38 -4.61
CA LYS A 108 13.82 -18.08 -5.27
C LYS A 108 13.23 -16.97 -4.40
N GLU A 109 14.11 -16.15 -3.84
CA GLU A 109 13.72 -14.93 -3.17
C GLU A 109 12.87 -14.08 -4.12
N ASN A 110 11.65 -13.74 -3.71
CA ASN A 110 10.79 -12.84 -4.48
C ASN A 110 10.94 -11.41 -3.94
N THR A 111 11.67 -10.57 -4.68
CA THR A 111 11.88 -9.15 -4.36
C THR A 111 10.56 -8.38 -4.28
N ALA A 112 9.58 -8.71 -5.14
CA ALA A 112 8.28 -8.06 -5.10
C ALA A 112 7.53 -8.34 -3.79
N ALA A 113 7.58 -9.58 -3.29
CA ALA A 113 6.99 -9.93 -2.00
C ALA A 113 7.70 -9.19 -0.83
N LYS A 114 9.02 -9.01 -0.90
CA LYS A 114 9.78 -8.21 0.08
C LYS A 114 9.34 -6.74 0.06
N ILE A 115 9.25 -6.13 -1.12
CA ILE A 115 8.83 -4.73 -1.29
C ILE A 115 7.39 -4.52 -0.79
N ILE A 116 6.46 -5.41 -1.15
CA ILE A 116 5.06 -5.33 -0.71
C ILE A 116 4.97 -5.44 0.82
N THR A 117 5.67 -6.41 1.41
CA THR A 117 5.66 -6.62 2.86
C THR A 117 6.28 -5.41 3.56
N ALA A 118 7.48 -4.98 3.15
CA ALA A 118 8.17 -3.81 3.70
C ALA A 118 7.29 -2.58 3.70
N GLY A 119 6.63 -2.40 2.58
CA GLY A 119 5.77 -1.29 2.35
C GLY A 119 4.51 -1.24 3.21
N LEU A 120 3.82 -2.38 3.30
CA LEU A 120 2.67 -2.53 4.19
C LEU A 120 3.07 -2.22 5.63
N LEU A 121 4.26 -2.66 6.00
CA LEU A 121 4.82 -2.47 7.32
C LEU A 121 5.14 -1.00 7.63
N ILE A 122 5.74 -0.27 6.68
CA ILE A 122 5.98 1.17 6.79
C ILE A 122 4.64 1.93 6.94
N SER A 123 3.64 1.57 6.14
CA SER A 123 2.29 2.17 6.22
C SER A 123 1.66 1.98 7.60
N VAL A 124 1.67 0.75 8.13
CA VAL A 124 1.17 0.45 9.49
C VAL A 124 1.95 1.22 10.56
N PHE A 125 3.27 1.31 10.42
CA PHE A 125 4.13 2.03 11.35
C PHE A 125 3.80 3.54 11.37
N ILE A 126 3.67 4.17 10.21
CA ILE A 126 3.33 5.60 10.08
C ILE A 126 1.95 5.89 10.66
N ILE A 127 0.94 5.05 10.37
CA ILE A 127 -0.41 5.19 10.95
C ILE A 127 -0.35 5.09 12.47
N THR A 128 0.33 4.07 12.99
CA THR A 128 0.42 3.83 14.44
C THR A 128 1.14 4.98 15.14
N ALA A 129 2.25 5.46 14.58
CA ALA A 129 2.99 6.61 15.11
C ALA A 129 2.14 7.89 15.11
N GLY A 130 1.43 8.16 14.01
CA GLY A 130 0.52 9.31 13.92
C GLY A 130 -0.62 9.24 14.94
N LEU A 131 -1.18 8.05 15.17
CA LEU A 131 -2.23 7.81 16.16
C LEU A 131 -1.73 8.03 17.59
N VAL A 132 -0.53 7.53 17.93
CA VAL A 132 0.09 7.77 19.25
C VAL A 132 0.30 9.26 19.50
N ILE A 133 0.85 9.97 18.52
CA ILE A 133 1.06 11.43 18.60
C ILE A 133 -0.27 12.17 18.77
N SER A 134 -1.30 11.75 18.04
CA SER A 134 -2.65 12.35 18.12
C SER A 134 -3.30 12.15 19.49
N ILE A 135 -3.19 10.95 20.08
CA ILE A 135 -3.71 10.68 21.43
C ILE A 135 -2.97 11.54 22.46
N LEU A 136 -1.64 11.59 22.39
CA LEU A 136 -0.83 12.41 23.30
C LEU A 136 -1.33 13.85 23.26
N GLN A 137 -1.44 14.45 22.06
CA GLN A 137 -1.95 15.82 21.96
C GLN A 137 -3.39 15.98 22.44
N GLY A 138 -4.29 15.03 22.16
CA GLY A 138 -5.69 15.10 22.62
C GLY A 138 -5.80 15.17 24.15
N ILE A 139 -4.89 14.49 24.86
CA ILE A 139 -4.79 14.57 26.32
C ILE A 139 -4.22 15.94 26.75
N PHE A 140 -3.31 16.54 25.97
CA PHE A 140 -2.54 17.73 26.37
C PHE A 140 -3.09 19.08 25.86
N SER A 141 -3.95 19.14 24.85
CA SER A 141 -4.47 20.39 24.25
C SER A 141 -5.64 21.05 25.01
N ARG A 142 -5.79 20.81 26.32
CA ARG A 142 -6.87 21.44 27.13
C ARG A 142 -6.60 22.88 27.58
N GLY A 143 -5.50 23.49 27.17
CA GLY A 143 -5.21 24.91 27.35
C GLY A 143 -4.15 25.35 26.34
N GLU A 144 -4.31 26.54 25.79
CA GLU A 144 -3.39 27.31 24.93
C GLU A 144 -2.08 26.63 24.47
N SER A 145 -1.92 26.44 23.15
CA SER A 145 -0.66 26.28 22.40
C SER A 145 0.62 25.90 23.17
N TYR A 146 0.60 24.80 23.95
CA TYR A 146 1.79 24.40 24.69
C TYR A 146 2.82 23.73 23.77
N ASP A 147 4.03 24.27 23.80
CA ASP A 147 5.23 23.63 23.27
C ASP A 147 5.47 22.32 24.04
N LEU A 148 5.65 21.21 23.31
CA LEU A 148 5.85 19.87 23.85
C LEU A 148 7.06 19.82 24.81
N ILE A 149 8.09 20.63 24.53
CA ILE A 149 9.28 20.72 25.38
C ILE A 149 8.91 21.31 26.74
N ILE A 150 8.16 22.42 26.75
CA ILE A 150 7.71 23.08 27.98
C ILE A 150 6.86 22.13 28.81
N PHE A 151 5.99 21.36 28.17
CA PHE A 151 5.19 20.33 28.83
C PHE A 151 6.04 19.23 29.48
N ILE A 152 7.01 18.67 28.76
CA ILE A 152 7.88 17.63 29.34
C ILE A 152 8.63 18.20 30.56
N THR A 153 9.08 19.46 30.49
CA THR A 153 9.80 20.10 31.59
C THR A 153 8.91 20.49 32.78
N SER A 154 7.59 20.62 32.58
CA SER A 154 6.65 20.95 33.66
C SER A 154 6.10 19.74 34.41
N LEU A 155 6.35 18.53 33.90
CA LEU A 155 5.92 17.30 34.56
C LEU A 155 6.72 17.04 35.84
N PRO A 156 6.06 16.63 36.94
CA PRO A 156 6.74 16.06 38.11
C PRO A 156 7.66 14.90 37.70
N ASN A 157 8.80 14.78 38.37
CA ASN A 157 9.86 13.82 38.01
C ASN A 157 9.34 12.37 37.87
N GLY A 158 8.40 11.94 38.71
CA GLY A 158 7.81 10.61 38.64
C GLY A 158 6.97 10.38 37.39
N LEU A 159 6.15 11.38 37.04
CA LEU A 159 5.38 11.36 35.80
C LEU A 159 6.30 11.39 34.58
N LEU A 160 7.40 12.14 34.63
CA LEU A 160 8.41 12.18 33.57
C LEU A 160 9.08 10.81 33.38
N ILE A 161 9.53 10.16 34.47
CA ILE A 161 10.12 8.81 34.42
C ILE A 161 9.11 7.78 33.87
N MET A 162 7.86 7.87 34.31
CA MET A 162 6.77 7.02 33.83
C MET A 162 6.50 7.24 32.34
N LEU A 163 6.48 8.48 31.87
CA LEU A 163 6.29 8.82 30.46
C LEU A 163 7.42 8.28 29.59
N ILE A 164 8.69 8.52 29.97
CA ILE A 164 9.85 8.04 29.21
C ILE A 164 9.85 6.52 29.12
N SER A 165 9.61 5.82 30.23
CA SER A 165 9.57 4.36 30.25
C SER A 165 8.42 3.80 29.40
N LEU A 166 7.25 4.43 29.43
CA LEU A 166 6.12 4.08 28.57
C LEU A 166 6.46 4.25 27.08
N ILE A 167 7.13 5.34 26.70
CA ILE A 167 7.57 5.59 25.31
C ILE A 167 8.56 4.52 24.87
N VAL A 168 9.60 4.25 25.66
CA VAL A 168 10.61 3.23 25.34
C VAL A 168 9.98 1.85 25.23
N LEU A 169 9.07 1.49 26.15
CA LEU A 169 8.34 0.23 26.11
C LEU A 169 7.47 0.11 24.85
N SER A 170 6.74 1.18 24.50
CA SER A 170 5.87 1.23 23.32
C SER A 170 6.67 1.07 22.02
N ILE A 171 7.79 1.79 21.89
CA ILE A 171 8.70 1.66 20.74
C ILE A 171 9.26 0.24 20.65
N THR A 172 9.66 -0.35 21.78
CA THR A 172 10.20 -1.72 21.81
C THR A 172 9.16 -2.75 21.36
N ILE A 173 7.93 -2.65 21.87
CA ILE A 173 6.81 -3.51 21.45
C ILE A 173 6.55 -3.34 19.95
N LEU A 174 6.56 -2.10 19.46
CA LEU A 174 6.35 -1.79 18.05
C LEU A 174 7.45 -2.42 17.16
N ILE A 175 8.72 -2.38 17.57
CA ILE A 175 9.82 -3.04 16.87
C ILE A 175 9.65 -4.57 16.87
N VAL A 176 9.23 -5.16 17.98
CA VAL A 176 8.98 -6.61 18.07
C VAL A 176 7.85 -7.02 17.14
N ILE A 177 6.74 -6.27 17.12
CA ILE A 177 5.64 -6.47 16.18
C ILE A 177 6.14 -6.28 14.74
N PHE A 178 6.98 -5.28 14.48
CA PHE A 178 7.55 -5.03 13.16
C PHE A 178 8.31 -6.25 12.66
N VAL A 179 9.23 -6.80 13.46
CA VAL A 179 10.01 -7.99 13.06
C VAL A 179 9.09 -9.20 12.88
N TRP A 180 8.09 -9.35 13.74
CA TRP A 180 7.07 -10.41 13.61
C TRP A 180 6.31 -10.30 12.28
N ILE A 181 5.79 -9.13 11.93
CA ILE A 181 5.08 -8.89 10.66
C ILE A 181 6.03 -9.08 9.48
N TRP A 182 7.31 -8.70 9.60
CA TRP A 182 8.27 -8.87 8.52
C TRP A 182 8.47 -10.34 8.16
N GLU A 183 8.79 -11.19 9.14
CA GLU A 183 9.03 -12.61 8.91
C GLU A 183 7.75 -13.37 8.55
N ASN A 184 6.62 -13.08 9.20
CA ASN A 184 5.34 -13.76 8.94
C ASN A 184 4.63 -13.24 7.70
N GLY A 185 4.54 -11.92 7.58
CA GLY A 185 3.90 -11.22 6.48
C GLY A 185 4.59 -11.52 5.15
N TYR A 186 5.92 -11.61 5.13
CA TYR A 186 6.65 -12.01 3.91
C TYR A 186 6.22 -13.39 3.42
N ASN A 187 6.19 -14.38 4.32
CA ASN A 187 5.79 -15.74 3.97
C ASN A 187 4.31 -15.81 3.56
N PHE A 188 3.43 -15.07 4.25
CA PHE A 188 2.02 -14.97 3.89
C PHE A 188 1.83 -14.38 2.49
N VAL A 189 2.45 -13.24 2.20
CA VAL A 189 2.40 -12.56 0.91
C VAL A 189 3.00 -13.44 -0.20
N LEU A 190 4.14 -14.09 0.07
CA LEU A 190 4.78 -15.01 -0.87
C LEU A 190 3.85 -16.18 -1.23
N ASN A 191 3.26 -16.84 -0.23
CA ASN A 191 2.34 -17.96 -0.44
C ASN A 191 1.12 -17.52 -1.26
N LYS A 192 0.58 -16.33 -0.99
CA LYS A 192 -0.51 -15.76 -1.78
C LYS A 192 -0.07 -15.50 -3.22
N ILE A 193 1.05 -14.81 -3.43
CA ILE A 193 1.58 -14.51 -4.78
C ILE A 193 1.78 -15.79 -5.59
N ILE A 194 2.31 -16.85 -4.99
CA ILE A 194 2.59 -18.11 -5.67
C ILE A 194 1.29 -18.83 -6.03
N LYS A 195 0.41 -19.05 -5.04
CA LYS A 195 -0.92 -19.65 -5.26
C LYS A 195 -1.71 -18.90 -6.34
N TYR A 196 -1.56 -17.57 -6.40
CA TYR A 196 -2.25 -16.74 -7.37
C TYR A 196 -1.59 -16.67 -8.75
N ASN A 197 -0.29 -16.96 -8.88
CA ASN A 197 0.47 -16.90 -10.15
C ASN A 197 0.64 -18.25 -10.84
N GLU A 198 0.64 -19.36 -10.10
CA GLU A 198 0.81 -20.71 -10.64
C GLU A 198 -0.16 -21.07 -11.81
N PRO A 199 -1.47 -20.74 -11.77
CA PRO A 199 -2.36 -21.03 -12.90
C PRO A 199 -2.09 -20.13 -14.12
N ILE A 200 -1.32 -19.07 -13.96
CA ILE A 200 -1.11 -18.01 -14.96
C ILE A 200 0.11 -18.30 -15.84
N GLU A 201 1.13 -18.99 -15.31
CA GLU A 201 2.37 -19.30 -16.03
C GLU A 201 2.20 -20.31 -17.17
N LYS A 202 1.03 -20.96 -17.29
CA LYS A 202 0.71 -21.89 -18.39
C LYS A 202 0.39 -21.20 -19.73
N GLU A 203 0.17 -19.89 -19.74
CA GLU A 203 -0.18 -19.15 -20.97
C GLU A 203 1.04 -18.41 -21.56
N SER A 204 1.48 -18.82 -22.75
CA SER A 204 2.63 -18.21 -23.43
C SER A 204 2.20 -17.10 -24.40
N PHE A 205 2.26 -15.84 -23.96
CA PHE A 205 2.22 -14.67 -24.84
C PHE A 205 3.55 -14.48 -25.59
N SER A 206 3.51 -13.95 -26.82
CA SER A 206 4.73 -13.57 -27.54
C SER A 206 5.43 -12.38 -26.86
N ASN A 207 6.72 -12.18 -27.11
CA ASN A 207 7.49 -11.08 -26.48
C ASN A 207 6.91 -9.70 -26.79
N SER A 208 6.43 -9.47 -28.02
CA SER A 208 5.77 -8.21 -28.40
C SER A 208 4.44 -8.00 -27.67
N GLN A 209 3.63 -9.06 -27.50
CA GLN A 209 2.38 -9.00 -26.74
C GLN A 209 2.63 -8.71 -25.26
N LYS A 210 3.68 -9.31 -24.68
CA LYS A 210 4.10 -9.02 -23.31
C LYS A 210 4.48 -7.55 -23.14
N SER A 211 5.27 -7.00 -24.06
CA SER A 211 5.69 -5.58 -24.00
C SER A 211 4.50 -4.62 -24.05
N ILE A 212 3.60 -4.77 -25.03
CA ILE A 212 2.41 -3.90 -25.15
C ILE A 212 1.52 -4.00 -23.90
N THR A 213 1.32 -5.22 -23.39
CA THR A 213 0.52 -5.46 -22.19
C THR A 213 1.15 -4.83 -20.94
N ILE A 214 2.48 -4.86 -20.82
CA ILE A 214 3.21 -4.17 -19.74
C ILE A 214 3.01 -2.66 -19.86
N THR A 215 3.19 -2.08 -21.05
CA THR A 215 3.03 -0.64 -21.28
C THR A 215 1.62 -0.19 -20.92
N VAL A 216 0.59 -0.85 -21.45
CA VAL A 216 -0.81 -0.52 -21.13
C VAL A 216 -1.07 -0.61 -19.63
N TYR A 217 -0.58 -1.66 -18.97
CA TYR A 217 -0.70 -1.80 -17.52
C TYR A 217 -0.04 -0.64 -16.75
N ILE A 218 1.18 -0.26 -17.12
CA ILE A 218 1.90 0.85 -16.47
C ILE A 218 1.13 2.15 -16.63
N ILE A 219 0.62 2.45 -17.83
CA ILE A 219 -0.13 3.70 -18.06
C ILE A 219 -1.43 3.68 -17.26
N THR A 220 -2.22 2.60 -17.31
CA THR A 220 -3.46 2.48 -16.52
C THR A 220 -3.18 2.66 -15.03
N PHE A 221 -2.10 2.06 -14.54
CA PHE A 221 -1.73 2.16 -13.13
C PHE A 221 -1.25 3.57 -12.75
N ALA A 222 -0.41 4.20 -13.57
CA ALA A 222 0.03 5.58 -13.36
C ALA A 222 -1.17 6.55 -13.31
N SER A 223 -2.16 6.34 -14.16
CA SER A 223 -3.39 7.14 -14.12
C SER A 223 -4.21 6.91 -12.84
N LEU A 224 -4.28 5.69 -12.32
CA LEU A 224 -4.93 5.41 -11.03
C LEU A 224 -4.21 6.09 -9.85
N ILE A 225 -2.86 6.13 -9.87
CA ILE A 225 -2.09 6.88 -8.87
C ILE A 225 -2.41 8.37 -8.97
N LEU A 226 -2.38 8.94 -10.18
CA LEU A 226 -2.67 10.35 -10.39
C LEU A 226 -4.10 10.72 -9.97
N LEU A 227 -5.07 9.86 -10.27
CA LEU A 227 -6.47 10.06 -9.84
C LEU A 227 -6.56 10.06 -8.32
N SER A 228 -5.89 9.12 -7.67
CA SER A 228 -5.89 9.03 -6.20
C SER A 228 -5.19 10.24 -5.57
N PHE A 229 -4.08 10.69 -6.14
CA PHE A 229 -3.40 11.92 -5.73
C PHE A 229 -4.28 13.16 -5.93
N GLY A 230 -4.97 13.25 -7.07
CA GLY A 230 -5.92 14.32 -7.34
C GLY A 230 -7.10 14.32 -6.36
N LEU A 231 -7.63 13.14 -6.01
CA LEU A 231 -8.72 12.99 -5.04
C LEU A 231 -8.28 13.42 -3.63
N ILE A 232 -7.09 13.00 -3.24
CA ILE A 232 -6.41 13.44 -2.02
C ILE A 232 -6.29 14.97 -2.00
N TRP A 233 -5.81 15.56 -3.09
CA TRP A 233 -5.63 16.99 -3.21
C TRP A 233 -6.98 17.72 -3.16
N ALA A 234 -8.00 17.21 -3.85
CA ALA A 234 -9.34 17.79 -3.85
C ALA A 234 -10.00 17.72 -2.47
N ILE A 235 -9.80 16.64 -1.71
CA ILE A 235 -10.24 16.57 -0.31
C ILE A 235 -9.51 17.61 0.53
N SER A 236 -8.21 17.80 0.32
CA SER A 236 -7.43 18.83 1.01
C SER A 236 -7.97 20.23 0.70
N ASP A 237 -8.25 20.53 -0.57
CA ASP A 237 -8.84 21.80 -1.02
C ASP A 237 -10.26 21.99 -0.45
N ALA A 238 -11.08 20.93 -0.38
CA ALA A 238 -12.44 21.00 0.16
C ALA A 238 -12.47 21.25 1.67
N ILE A 239 -11.49 20.74 2.42
CA ILE A 239 -11.34 21.00 3.85
C ILE A 239 -10.86 22.45 4.08
N GLN A 240 -10.15 23.06 3.13
CA GLN A 240 -9.60 24.41 3.25
C GLN A 240 -9.85 25.26 1.98
N PRO A 241 -11.08 25.77 1.80
CA PRO A 241 -11.51 26.42 0.56
C PRO A 241 -10.76 27.72 0.22
N THR A 242 -10.02 28.32 1.16
CA THR A 242 -9.34 29.60 0.96
C THR A 242 -7.96 29.51 0.29
N GLY A 243 -7.56 28.33 -0.21
CA GLY A 243 -6.56 28.21 -1.29
C GLY A 243 -5.13 28.64 -0.97
N LYS A 244 -4.79 28.87 0.30
CA LYS A 244 -3.42 29.24 0.68
C LYS A 244 -2.74 28.09 1.40
N TRP A 245 -1.67 27.56 0.81
CA TRP A 245 -0.69 26.69 1.48
C TRP A 245 -0.28 27.24 2.86
N GLU A 246 -0.33 28.55 3.05
CA GLU A 246 -0.12 29.25 4.32
C GLU A 246 -1.07 28.77 5.43
N GLN A 247 -2.32 28.41 5.12
CA GLN A 247 -3.29 27.88 6.08
C GLN A 247 -3.04 26.41 6.43
N PHE A 248 -2.54 25.62 5.47
CA PHE A 248 -2.05 24.28 5.78
C PHE A 248 -0.82 24.37 6.68
N ILE A 249 0.08 25.32 6.43
CA ILE A 249 1.23 25.61 7.31
C ILE A 249 0.75 26.10 8.68
N SER A 250 -0.37 26.83 8.76
CA SER A 250 -0.94 27.29 10.02
C SER A 250 -1.75 26.23 10.78
N LEU A 251 -2.06 25.07 10.16
CA LEU A 251 -2.68 23.96 10.89
C LEU A 251 -1.79 23.54 12.06
N PRO A 252 -2.36 22.98 13.14
CA PRO A 252 -1.57 22.31 14.15
C PRO A 252 -0.68 21.25 13.48
N PHE A 253 0.60 21.18 13.90
CA PHE A 253 1.59 20.25 13.35
C PHE A 253 1.06 18.83 13.20
N ILE A 254 0.22 18.38 14.12
CA ILE A 254 -0.31 17.03 14.17
C ILE A 254 -1.42 16.80 13.16
N VAL A 255 -2.27 17.80 12.88
CA VAL A 255 -3.25 17.70 11.80
C VAL A 255 -2.51 17.58 10.46
N LYS A 256 -1.43 18.35 10.26
CA LYS A 256 -0.56 18.20 9.08
C LYS A 256 0.05 16.79 9.01
N VAL A 257 0.67 16.32 10.08
CA VAL A 257 1.32 15.00 10.13
C VAL A 257 0.30 13.88 9.90
N THR A 258 -0.89 13.97 10.50
CA THR A 258 -1.94 12.95 10.36
C THR A 258 -2.49 12.91 8.94
N ILE A 259 -2.75 14.09 8.34
CA ILE A 259 -3.16 14.18 6.93
C ILE A 259 -2.05 13.59 6.06
N ILE A 260 -0.81 14.08 6.15
CA ILE A 260 0.33 13.59 5.35
C ILE A 260 0.52 12.09 5.52
N ALA A 261 0.45 11.57 6.74
CA ALA A 261 0.57 10.15 7.06
C ALA A 261 -0.56 9.32 6.42
N GLY A 262 -1.81 9.79 6.53
CA GLY A 262 -2.97 9.14 5.91
C GLY A 262 -2.86 9.10 4.39
N LEU A 263 -2.46 10.23 3.78
CA LEU A 263 -2.26 10.37 2.35
C LEU A 263 -1.12 9.47 1.84
N ALA A 264 0.02 9.49 2.52
CA ALA A 264 1.16 8.63 2.23
C ALA A 264 0.77 7.15 2.33
N SER A 265 0.02 6.78 3.37
CA SER A 265 -0.47 5.41 3.56
C SER A 265 -1.41 4.96 2.43
N LEU A 266 -2.34 5.81 1.99
CA LEU A 266 -3.27 5.51 0.91
C LEU A 266 -2.53 5.30 -0.42
N LEU A 267 -1.59 6.20 -0.75
CA LEU A 267 -0.72 6.07 -1.92
C LEU A 267 0.11 4.79 -1.85
N PHE A 268 0.60 4.46 -0.65
CA PHE A 268 1.36 3.25 -0.41
C PHE A 268 0.53 1.98 -0.65
N ILE A 269 -0.71 1.93 -0.14
CA ILE A 269 -1.65 0.81 -0.35
C ILE A 269 -1.95 0.63 -1.85
N LEU A 270 -2.16 1.72 -2.57
CA LEU A 270 -2.36 1.67 -4.03
C LEU A 270 -1.15 1.09 -4.76
N LEU A 271 0.07 1.44 -4.34
CA LEU A 271 1.30 0.92 -4.92
C LEU A 271 1.48 -0.58 -4.63
N ILE A 272 1.16 -1.03 -3.41
CA ILE A 272 1.10 -2.47 -3.08
C ILE A 272 0.10 -3.18 -3.99
N PHE A 273 -1.11 -2.63 -4.11
CA PHE A 273 -2.16 -3.20 -4.95
C PHE A 273 -1.67 -3.31 -6.39
N ALA A 274 -1.00 -2.28 -6.90
CA ALA A 274 -0.34 -2.32 -8.20
C ALA A 274 0.67 -3.45 -8.36
N LEU A 275 1.51 -3.68 -7.36
CA LEU A 275 2.56 -4.68 -7.45
C LEU A 275 1.96 -6.08 -7.42
N LEU A 276 0.98 -6.31 -6.53
CA LEU A 276 0.22 -7.56 -6.43
C LEU A 276 -0.55 -7.86 -7.72
N PHE A 277 -1.20 -6.84 -8.28
CA PHE A 277 -1.96 -6.97 -9.52
C PHE A 277 -1.09 -6.80 -10.77
N SER A 278 0.20 -6.48 -10.69
CA SER A 278 1.02 -6.27 -11.89
C SER A 278 1.09 -7.50 -12.79
N ARG A 279 1.27 -8.70 -12.23
CA ARG A 279 1.23 -9.93 -13.03
C ARG A 279 -0.18 -10.20 -13.55
N ARG A 280 -1.20 -10.20 -12.68
CA ARG A 280 -2.58 -10.52 -13.05
C ARG A 280 -3.20 -9.51 -14.00
N GLY A 281 -3.12 -8.23 -13.68
CA GLY A 281 -3.55 -7.11 -14.51
C GLY A 281 -2.91 -7.17 -15.88
N ARG A 282 -1.60 -7.46 -15.98
CA ARG A 282 -0.97 -7.75 -17.27
C ARG A 282 -1.65 -8.93 -17.97
N ILE A 283 -1.77 -10.12 -17.37
CA ILE A 283 -2.44 -11.23 -18.07
C ILE A 283 -3.90 -10.93 -18.42
N VAL A 284 -4.66 -10.26 -17.56
CA VAL A 284 -6.07 -9.91 -17.81
C VAL A 284 -6.17 -8.92 -18.96
N ILE A 285 -5.34 -7.86 -18.98
CA ILE A 285 -5.25 -6.92 -20.09
C ILE A 285 -4.79 -7.66 -21.36
N GLY A 286 -3.78 -8.53 -21.24
CA GLY A 286 -3.31 -9.37 -22.33
C GLY A 286 -4.39 -10.29 -22.87
N LYS A 287 -5.25 -10.86 -22.02
CA LYS A 287 -6.45 -11.60 -22.43
C LYS A 287 -7.48 -10.68 -23.06
N ILE A 288 -7.74 -9.50 -22.51
CA ILE A 288 -8.71 -8.57 -23.10
C ILE A 288 -8.25 -8.15 -24.51
N ILE A 289 -6.96 -7.88 -24.70
CA ILE A 289 -6.37 -7.44 -25.98
C ILE A 289 -6.18 -8.62 -26.94
N TYR A 290 -5.69 -9.76 -26.45
CA TYR A 290 -5.17 -10.87 -27.26
C TYR A 290 -5.86 -12.21 -27.06
N LYS A 291 -6.87 -12.37 -26.17
CA LYS A 291 -7.61 -13.63 -26.04
C LYS A 291 -8.06 -14.03 -27.43
N ARG A 292 -7.39 -15.07 -27.94
CA ARG A 292 -7.70 -15.69 -29.20
C ARG A 292 -9.16 -16.10 -29.10
N LEU A 293 -10.01 -15.52 -29.94
CA LEU A 293 -10.92 -16.39 -30.66
C LEU A 293 -9.98 -17.36 -31.37
N GLU A 294 -9.89 -18.60 -30.90
CA GLU A 294 -9.08 -19.65 -31.53
C GLU A 294 -9.54 -19.76 -32.98
N TYR A 295 -8.82 -19.07 -33.84
CA TYR A 295 -9.12 -19.02 -35.25
C TYR A 295 -8.34 -20.11 -35.92
N LYS A 296 -9.06 -21.16 -36.33
CA LYS A 296 -8.56 -22.27 -37.15
C LYS A 296 -8.31 -21.88 -38.62
N HIS A 297 -8.46 -20.62 -39.01
CA HIS A 297 -8.40 -20.21 -40.42
C HIS A 297 -7.52 -18.97 -40.66
N GLY A 298 -6.41 -19.19 -41.38
CA GLY A 298 -5.71 -18.16 -42.17
C GLY A 298 -4.89 -17.13 -41.38
N VAL A 299 -3.61 -17.02 -41.69
CA VAL A 299 -2.76 -15.93 -41.19
C VAL A 299 -3.28 -14.60 -41.78
N PRO A 300 -3.64 -13.59 -40.98
CA PRO A 300 -4.13 -12.32 -41.51
C PRO A 300 -3.04 -11.60 -42.32
N THR A 301 -3.42 -11.07 -43.47
CA THR A 301 -2.49 -10.41 -44.41
C THR A 301 -2.02 -9.06 -43.85
N LYS A 302 -0.92 -8.51 -44.38
CA LYS A 302 -0.44 -7.17 -43.98
C LYS A 302 -1.51 -6.09 -44.18
N GLY A 303 -2.33 -6.20 -45.23
CA GLY A 303 -3.43 -5.27 -45.53
C GLY A 303 -4.52 -5.27 -44.46
N ASP A 304 -4.89 -6.46 -43.96
CA ASP A 304 -5.88 -6.60 -42.89
C ASP A 304 -5.45 -5.90 -41.60
N LYS A 305 -4.16 -5.97 -41.27
CA LYS A 305 -3.60 -5.30 -40.08
C LYS A 305 -3.64 -3.79 -40.22
N ILE A 306 -3.28 -3.24 -41.38
CA ILE A 306 -3.29 -1.80 -41.64
C ILE A 306 -4.72 -1.25 -41.60
N LEU A 307 -5.66 -1.94 -42.25
CA LEU A 307 -7.07 -1.53 -42.28
C LEU A 307 -7.71 -1.58 -40.90
N THR A 308 -7.41 -2.61 -40.10
CA THR A 308 -7.90 -2.71 -38.72
C THR A 308 -7.33 -1.59 -37.84
N ILE A 309 -6.03 -1.30 -37.94
CA ILE A 309 -5.40 -0.20 -37.19
C ILE A 309 -6.00 1.15 -37.60
N GLY A 310 -6.18 1.39 -38.90
CA GLY A 310 -6.80 2.62 -39.41
C GLY A 310 -8.21 2.82 -38.88
N LEU A 311 -9.03 1.77 -38.89
CA LEU A 311 -10.42 1.83 -38.44
C LEU A 311 -10.54 2.02 -36.91
N ILE A 312 -9.65 1.40 -36.12
CA ILE A 312 -9.57 1.63 -34.67
C ILE A 312 -9.18 3.08 -34.37
N THR A 313 -8.18 3.60 -35.09
CA THR A 313 -7.68 4.96 -34.88
C THR A 313 -8.78 5.97 -35.21
N PHE A 314 -9.48 5.77 -36.33
CA PHE A 314 -10.62 6.59 -36.75
C PHE A 314 -11.76 6.56 -35.72
N LEU A 315 -12.14 5.38 -35.23
CA LEU A 315 -13.21 5.24 -34.24
C LEU A 315 -12.85 5.91 -32.90
N ASN A 316 -11.60 5.79 -32.46
CA ASN A 316 -11.12 6.46 -31.25
C ASN A 316 -11.12 7.98 -31.41
N VAL A 317 -10.73 8.52 -32.57
CA VAL A 317 -10.79 9.96 -32.85
C VAL A 317 -12.24 10.47 -32.78
N ILE A 318 -13.20 9.72 -33.33
CA ILE A 318 -14.62 10.06 -33.24
C ILE A 318 -15.11 10.05 -31.79
N ILE A 319 -14.83 8.98 -31.03
CA ILE A 319 -15.27 8.87 -29.63
C ILE A 319 -14.67 10.00 -28.79
N LEU A 320 -13.38 10.30 -29.00
CA LEU A 320 -12.68 11.36 -28.28
C LEU A 320 -13.22 12.75 -28.65
N GLY A 321 -13.53 12.98 -29.92
CA GLY A 321 -14.22 14.18 -30.39
C GLY A 321 -15.61 14.36 -29.79
N VAL A 322 -16.41 13.28 -29.73
CA VAL A 322 -17.75 13.30 -29.12
C VAL A 322 -17.66 13.56 -27.62
N VAL A 323 -16.73 12.93 -26.89
CA VAL A 323 -16.56 13.15 -25.45
C VAL A 323 -16.12 14.60 -25.17
N ILE A 324 -15.16 15.14 -25.91
CA ILE A 324 -14.74 16.54 -25.78
C ILE A 324 -15.91 17.49 -26.08
N TRP A 325 -16.67 17.22 -27.14
CA TRP A 325 -17.85 18.01 -27.48
C TRP A 325 -18.92 17.96 -26.37
N LEU A 326 -19.16 16.78 -25.79
CA LEU A 326 -20.17 16.57 -24.77
C LEU A 326 -19.77 17.22 -23.43
N ILE A 327 -18.49 17.17 -23.07
CA ILE A 327 -17.95 17.94 -21.93
C ILE A 327 -18.11 19.45 -22.21
N ASN A 328 -17.82 19.90 -23.44
CA ASN A 328 -17.97 21.31 -23.82
C ASN A 328 -19.40 21.78 -23.64
N TYR A 329 -20.33 20.96 -24.10
CA TYR A 329 -21.75 21.22 -24.00
C TYR A 329 -22.24 21.26 -22.54
N ILE A 330 -21.81 20.32 -21.69
CA ILE A 330 -22.17 20.30 -20.26
C ILE A 330 -21.60 21.53 -19.53
N VAL A 331 -20.34 21.86 -19.80
CA VAL A 331 -19.69 23.04 -19.21
C VAL A 331 -20.39 24.32 -19.65
N SER A 332 -20.70 24.47 -20.95
CA SER A 332 -21.39 25.66 -21.44
C SER A 332 -22.80 25.77 -20.83
N LEU A 333 -23.53 24.65 -20.69
CA LEU A 333 -24.83 24.62 -20.00
C LEU A 333 -24.74 25.09 -18.55
N SER A 334 -23.73 24.62 -17.81
CA SER A 334 -23.52 25.00 -16.40
C SER A 334 -23.15 26.48 -16.22
N GLY A 335 -22.49 27.08 -17.22
CA GLY A 335 -22.05 28.47 -17.23
C GLY A 335 -22.98 29.44 -17.95
N GLY A 336 -24.21 29.04 -18.30
CA GLY A 336 -25.13 29.90 -19.04
C GLY A 336 -24.66 30.27 -20.46
N GLY A 337 -23.81 29.44 -21.06
CA GLY A 337 -23.30 29.58 -22.44
C GLY A 337 -22.05 30.44 -22.60
N THR A 338 -21.59 31.13 -21.55
CA THR A 338 -20.45 32.06 -21.64
C THR A 338 -19.11 31.44 -21.23
N ILE A 339 -19.14 30.34 -20.48
CA ILE A 339 -17.92 29.67 -19.98
C ILE A 339 -17.46 28.64 -21.01
N THR A 340 -16.26 28.83 -21.57
CA THR A 340 -15.63 27.82 -22.43
C THR A 340 -15.03 26.69 -21.59
N ILE A 341 -14.77 25.50 -22.17
CA ILE A 341 -13.99 24.45 -21.48
C ILE A 341 -12.66 24.99 -20.97
N MET A 342 -11.98 25.85 -21.73
CA MET A 342 -10.68 26.34 -21.31
C MET A 342 -10.80 27.26 -20.10
N ASP A 343 -11.89 28.02 -19.99
CA ASP A 343 -12.15 28.84 -18.81
C ASP A 343 -12.53 27.95 -17.61
N PHE A 344 -13.31 26.89 -17.83
CA PHE A 344 -13.61 25.90 -16.80
C PHE A 344 -12.37 25.16 -16.31
N ILE A 345 -11.49 24.71 -17.22
CA ILE A 345 -10.22 24.05 -16.87
C ILE A 345 -9.28 25.03 -16.15
N LYS A 346 -9.19 26.28 -16.59
CA LYS A 346 -8.37 27.30 -15.93
C LYS A 346 -8.86 27.62 -14.52
N ASN A 347 -10.17 27.55 -14.29
CA ASN A 347 -10.79 27.87 -13.01
C ASN A 347 -10.97 26.65 -12.09
N LEU A 348 -10.63 25.45 -12.54
CA LEU A 348 -10.68 24.24 -11.72
C LEU A 348 -9.57 24.28 -10.64
N PRO A 349 -9.90 23.99 -9.37
CA PRO A 349 -8.90 23.74 -8.34
C PRO A 349 -7.89 22.68 -8.82
N ASN A 350 -6.61 22.88 -8.49
CA ASN A 350 -5.51 22.03 -8.97
C ASN A 350 -5.78 20.53 -8.74
N GLY A 351 -6.39 20.16 -7.61
CA GLY A 351 -6.75 18.77 -7.33
C GLY A 351 -7.77 18.21 -8.31
N LEU A 352 -8.84 18.97 -8.59
CA LEU A 352 -9.87 18.56 -9.55
C LEU A 352 -9.32 18.53 -10.98
N LEU A 353 -8.38 19.41 -11.34
CA LEU A 353 -7.70 19.37 -12.64
C LEU A 353 -6.88 18.09 -12.81
N ILE A 354 -6.17 17.64 -11.77
CA ILE A 354 -5.44 16.36 -11.78
C ILE A 354 -6.41 15.17 -11.89
N ILE A 355 -7.53 15.18 -11.17
CA ILE A 355 -8.58 14.13 -11.30
C ILE A 355 -9.13 14.10 -12.73
N PHE A 356 -9.45 15.27 -13.28
CA PHE A 356 -10.06 15.39 -14.60
C PHE A 356 -9.11 14.90 -15.71
N THR A 357 -7.85 15.35 -15.69
CA THR A 357 -6.84 14.95 -16.66
C THR A 357 -6.49 13.46 -16.55
N SER A 358 -6.33 12.92 -15.34
CA SER A 358 -6.06 11.49 -15.14
C SER A 358 -7.26 10.59 -15.53
N GLY A 359 -8.48 11.05 -15.26
CA GLY A 359 -9.73 10.40 -15.70
C GLY A 359 -9.85 10.37 -17.23
N LEU A 360 -9.56 11.48 -17.91
CA LEU A 360 -9.53 11.53 -19.38
C LEU A 360 -8.51 10.54 -19.96
N VAL A 361 -7.29 10.50 -19.41
CA VAL A 361 -6.26 9.55 -19.86
C VAL A 361 -6.75 8.09 -19.67
N LEU A 362 -7.39 7.76 -18.55
CA LEU A 362 -8.00 6.44 -18.33
C LEU A 362 -9.08 6.11 -19.37
N CYS A 363 -9.97 7.06 -19.65
CA CYS A 363 -11.02 6.91 -20.66
C CYS A 363 -10.43 6.66 -22.05
N ILE A 364 -9.38 7.40 -22.43
CA ILE A 364 -8.69 7.22 -23.72
C ILE A 364 -8.06 5.83 -23.81
N ILE A 365 -7.36 5.38 -22.76
CA ILE A 365 -6.74 4.05 -22.73
C ILE A 365 -7.79 2.95 -22.85
N TRP A 366 -8.89 3.05 -22.09
CA TRP A 366 -9.99 2.10 -22.19
C TRP A 366 -10.66 2.14 -23.56
N GLY A 367 -10.85 3.34 -24.14
CA GLY A 367 -11.32 3.52 -25.50
C GLY A 367 -10.44 2.77 -26.51
N ILE A 368 -9.11 2.90 -26.41
CA ILE A 368 -8.17 2.16 -27.25
C ILE A 368 -8.28 0.65 -27.03
N ILE A 369 -8.32 0.18 -25.78
CA ILE A 369 -8.46 -1.25 -25.45
C ILE A 369 -9.76 -1.82 -26.02
N TYR A 370 -10.89 -1.14 -25.80
CA TYR A 370 -12.20 -1.55 -26.31
C TYR A 370 -12.26 -1.44 -27.83
N GLY A 371 -11.69 -0.40 -28.44
CA GLY A 371 -11.61 -0.24 -29.89
C GLY A 371 -10.82 -1.38 -30.54
N VAL A 372 -9.67 -1.76 -29.97
CA VAL A 372 -8.89 -2.93 -30.45
C VAL A 372 -9.68 -4.23 -30.32
N ARG A 373 -10.46 -4.40 -29.24
CA ARG A 373 -11.29 -5.59 -29.05
C ARG A 373 -12.51 -5.61 -29.97
N PHE A 374 -13.18 -4.47 -30.12
CA PHE A 374 -14.38 -4.30 -30.92
C PHE A 374 -14.06 -4.42 -32.40
N SER A 375 -12.99 -3.79 -32.88
CA SER A 375 -12.51 -3.95 -34.26
C SER A 375 -12.19 -5.40 -34.61
N LYS A 376 -11.61 -6.19 -33.69
CA LYS A 376 -11.43 -7.63 -33.90
C LYS A 376 -12.75 -8.39 -34.01
N LEU A 377 -13.74 -8.07 -33.16
CA LEU A 377 -15.08 -8.67 -33.23
C LEU A 377 -15.80 -8.28 -34.52
N TYR A 378 -15.70 -7.01 -34.93
CA TYR A 378 -16.34 -6.48 -36.13
C TYR A 378 -15.68 -7.02 -37.38
N TYR A 379 -14.34 -7.04 -37.43
CA TYR A 379 -13.58 -7.68 -38.50
C TYR A 379 -13.93 -9.16 -38.62
N HIS A 380 -14.09 -9.86 -37.50
CA HIS A 380 -14.54 -11.25 -37.50
C HIS A 380 -15.94 -11.41 -38.10
N GLY A 381 -16.92 -10.63 -37.64
CA GLY A 381 -18.28 -10.66 -38.18
C GLY A 381 -18.33 -10.29 -39.67
N PHE A 382 -17.58 -9.27 -40.05
CA PHE A 382 -17.50 -8.76 -41.41
C PHE A 382 -16.83 -9.76 -42.36
N MET A 383 -15.66 -10.30 -42.00
CA MET A 383 -14.97 -11.32 -42.81
C MET A 383 -15.79 -12.61 -42.90
N LYS A 384 -16.48 -13.02 -41.83
CA LYS A 384 -17.40 -14.16 -41.88
C LYS A 384 -18.56 -13.89 -42.84
N SER A 385 -19.09 -12.68 -42.86
CA SER A 385 -20.10 -12.25 -43.85
C SER A 385 -19.55 -12.27 -45.28
N ILE A 386 -18.36 -11.73 -45.52
CA ILE A 386 -17.72 -11.75 -46.86
C ILE A 386 -17.46 -13.18 -47.34
N ILE A 387 -16.93 -14.06 -46.49
CA ILE A 387 -16.68 -15.46 -46.85
C ILE A 387 -18.01 -16.18 -47.17
N LYS A 388 -19.06 -15.92 -46.37
CA LYS A 388 -20.41 -16.45 -46.63
C LYS A 388 -21.01 -15.91 -47.93
N MET A 389 -20.74 -14.66 -48.26
CA MET A 389 -21.19 -14.04 -49.51
C MET A 389 -20.43 -14.60 -50.72
N ARG A 390 -19.09 -14.71 -50.62
CA ARG A 390 -18.24 -15.27 -51.68
C ARG A 390 -18.58 -16.74 -51.96
N SER A 391 -18.80 -17.55 -50.92
CA SER A 391 -19.22 -18.95 -51.09
C SER A 391 -20.62 -19.10 -51.69
N LYS A 392 -21.53 -18.15 -51.42
CA LYS A 392 -22.81 -18.09 -52.15
C LYS A 392 -22.59 -17.75 -53.63
N ILE A 393 -21.75 -16.76 -53.93
CA ILE A 393 -21.48 -16.34 -55.32
C ILE A 393 -20.85 -17.48 -56.11
N THR A 394 -19.87 -18.21 -55.56
CA THR A 394 -19.26 -19.36 -56.25
C THR A 394 -20.26 -20.50 -56.46
N LYS A 395 -21.13 -20.79 -55.48
CA LYS A 395 -22.22 -21.76 -55.71
C LYS A 395 -23.17 -21.33 -56.84
N PHE A 396 -23.42 -20.04 -57.00
CA PHE A 396 -24.25 -19.53 -58.09
C PHE A 396 -23.55 -19.56 -59.44
N SER A 397 -22.21 -19.42 -59.51
CA SER A 397 -21.48 -19.59 -60.78
C SER A 397 -21.49 -21.06 -61.22
N ASP A 398 -21.25 -21.99 -60.30
CA ASP A 398 -21.20 -23.42 -60.63
C ASP A 398 -22.55 -23.93 -61.17
N VAL A 399 -23.68 -23.49 -60.58
CA VAL A 399 -25.03 -23.81 -61.07
C VAL A 399 -25.33 -23.16 -62.43
N ARG A 400 -24.78 -21.97 -62.70
CA ARG A 400 -24.96 -21.32 -64.00
C ARG A 400 -24.22 -22.08 -65.09
N ASP A 401 -23.01 -22.53 -64.81
CA ASP A 401 -22.18 -23.27 -65.75
C ASP A 401 -22.78 -24.66 -66.06
N GLU A 402 -23.39 -25.34 -65.08
CA GLU A 402 -24.16 -26.58 -65.30
C GLU A 402 -25.35 -26.37 -66.25
N ASN A 403 -26.14 -25.32 -66.08
CA ASN A 403 -27.29 -25.05 -66.95
C ASN A 403 -26.88 -24.73 -68.39
N THR A 404 -25.80 -23.97 -68.60
CA THR A 404 -25.30 -23.68 -69.96
C THR A 404 -24.72 -24.89 -70.69
N ASN A 405 -24.31 -25.93 -69.97
CA ASN A 405 -23.88 -27.18 -70.60
C ASN A 405 -25.08 -28.08 -70.95
N SER A 406 -26.17 -28.02 -70.18
CA SER A 406 -27.40 -28.78 -70.50
C SER A 406 -28.18 -28.26 -71.72
N GLU A 407 -27.99 -27.01 -72.13
CA GLU A 407 -28.59 -26.47 -73.38
C GLU A 407 -27.76 -26.79 -74.63
N LYS A 408 -26.58 -27.40 -74.48
CA LYS A 408 -25.70 -27.79 -75.59
C LYS A 408 -25.74 -29.29 -75.91
N GLU A 409 -26.41 -30.09 -75.08
CA GLU A 409 -26.84 -31.46 -75.39
C GLU A 409 -28.29 -31.43 -75.88
#